data_AF-A0A920EDW9-F1
#
_entry.id   AF-A0A920EDW9-F1
#
_cell.length_a   1.000
_cell.length_b   1.000
_cell.length_c   1.000
_cell.angle_alpha   90.00
_cell.angle_beta   90.00
_cell.angle_gamma   90.00
#
_symmetry.space_group_name_H-M   'P 1'
#
loop_
_entity.id
_entity.type
_entity.pdbx_description
1 polymer ?
#
loop_
_entity_poly.entity_id
_entity_poly.type
_entity_poly.pdbx_seq_one_letter_code
_entity_poly.pdbx_strand_id
1 'polypeptide(L)' 'MVSEAEKAAAALSEEGIDVEIIDPRTLLPFDMDTVIQSAKKTNRIVIVHEAVKMVG' A
#
# COMPACT_ATOMS: atom_id res chain seq x y z
N MET A 1 7.86 4.89 5.47
CA MET A 1 6.58 5.37 4.92
C MET A 1 5.31 4.74 5.50
N VAL A 2 5.36 3.60 6.23
CA VAL A 2 4.14 2.96 6.79
C VAL A 2 3.32 3.89 7.70
N SER A 3 3.97 4.61 8.62
CA SER A 3 3.28 5.56 9.51
C SER A 3 2.57 6.68 8.76
N GLU A 4 3.08 7.11 7.61
CA GLU A 4 2.41 8.11 6.76
C GLU A 4 1.19 7.51 6.05
N ALA A 5 1.29 6.24 5.61
CA ALA A 5 0.16 5.53 5.02
C ALA A 5 -0.97 5.32 6.05
N GLU A 6 -0.65 5.04 7.32
CA GLU A 6 -1.63 4.91 8.40
C GLU A 6 -2.38 6.23 8.67
N LYS A 7 -1.66 7.37 8.70
CA LYS A 7 -2.29 8.69 8.83
C LYS A 7 -3.21 8.99 7.65
N ALA A 8 -2.78 8.68 6.43
CA ALA A 8 -3.59 8.88 5.23
C ALA A 8 -4.85 8.00 5.27
N ALA A 9 -4.73 6.73 5.69
CA ALA A 9 -5.88 5.84 5.88
C ALA A 9 -6.86 6.37 6.94
N ALA A 10 -6.36 6.92 8.05
CA ALA A 10 -7.21 7.53 9.07
C ALA A 10 -8.00 8.74 8.53
N ALA A 11 -7.36 9.61 7.76
CA ALA A 11 -8.04 10.74 7.12
C ALA A 11 -9.09 10.28 6.09
N LEU A 12 -8.74 9.31 5.24
CA LEU A 12 -9.65 8.75 4.24
C LEU A 12 -10.84 8.01 4.87
N SER A 13 -10.66 7.44 6.06
CA SER A 13 -11.76 6.83 6.81
C SER A 13 -12.84 7.85 7.22
N GLU A 14 -12.49 9.12 7.45
CA GLU A 14 -13.48 10.18 7.72
C GLU A 14 -14.35 10.47 6.49
N GLU A 15 -13.81 10.24 5.29
CA GLU A 15 -14.51 10.36 4.01
C GLU A 15 -15.28 9.07 3.63
N GLY A 16 -15.24 8.04 4.49
CA GLY A 16 -15.88 6.74 4.25
C GLY A 16 -15.12 5.82 3.29
N ILE A 17 -13.84 6.10 3.06
CA ILE A 17 -12.97 5.31 2.20
C ILE A 17 -12.16 4.35 3.06
N ASP A 18 -12.38 3.04 2.86
CA ASP A 18 -11.61 1.99 3.52
C ASP A 18 -10.31 1.71 2.75
N VAL A 19 -9.19 1.63 3.47
CA VAL A 19 -7.84 1.50 2.88
C VAL A 19 -7.13 0.31 3.52
N GLU A 20 -6.79 -0.67 2.69
CA GLU A 20 -5.96 -1.81 3.10
C GLU A 20 -4.47 -1.47 2.92
N ILE A 21 -3.71 -1.45 4.02
CA ILE A 21 -2.28 -1.16 4.02
C ILE A 21 -1.51 -2.48 4.01
N ILE A 22 -0.67 -2.67 2.98
CA ILE A 22 0.22 -3.84 2.87
C ILE A 22 1.67 -3.36 2.91
N ASP A 23 2.39 -3.78 3.95
CA ASP A 23 3.85 -3.64 4.02
C ASP A 23 4.49 -5.00 3.74
N PRO A 24 5.10 -5.20 2.56
CA PRO A 24 5.71 -6.48 2.20
C PRO A 24 6.95 -6.82 3.05
N ARG A 25 7.52 -5.85 3.79
CA ARG A 25 8.77 -5.93 4.62
C ARG A 25 10.04 -6.44 3.92
N THR A 26 9.90 -7.12 2.79
CA THR A 26 10.93 -7.80 2.02
C THR A 26 10.76 -7.41 0.55
N LEU A 27 11.82 -6.85 -0.04
CA LEU A 27 11.83 -6.48 -1.45
C LEU A 27 12.06 -7.68 -2.37
N LEU A 28 12.88 -8.63 -1.94
CA LEU A 28 13.13 -9.88 -2.67
C LEU A 28 13.23 -11.08 -1.73
N PRO A 29 12.47 -12.16 -1.97
CA PRO A 29 11.36 -12.23 -2.94
C PRO A 29 10.20 -11.33 -2.51
N PHE A 30 9.65 -10.57 -3.45
CA PHE A 30 8.49 -9.71 -3.19
C PHE A 30 7.23 -10.57 -3.05
N ASP A 31 6.41 -10.30 -2.03
CA ASP A 31 5.14 -10.99 -1.82
C ASP A 31 4.07 -10.48 -2.80
N MET A 32 4.16 -10.93 -4.04
CA MET A 32 3.19 -10.61 -5.09
C MET A 32 1.81 -11.22 -4.81
N ASP A 33 1.74 -12.36 -4.14
CA ASP A 33 0.48 -13.06 -3.89
C ASP A 33 -0.43 -12.22 -3.00
N THR A 34 0.10 -11.68 -1.91
CA THR A 34 -0.65 -10.80 -1.00
C THR A 34 -1.15 -9.54 -1.72
N VAL A 35 -0.30 -8.91 -2.54
CA VAL A 35 -0.69 -7.71 -3.31
C VAL A 35 -1.78 -8.03 -4.32
N ILE A 36 -1.68 -9.14 -5.05
CA ILE A 36 -2.69 -9.54 -6.05
C ILE A 36 -4.03 -9.85 -5.38
N GLN A 37 -4.04 -10.49 -4.22
CA GLN A 37 -5.28 -10.79 -3.50
C GLN A 37 -5.98 -9.51 -3.03
N SER A 38 -5.25 -8.53 -2.50
CA SER A 38 -5.83 -7.24 -2.12
C SER A 38 -6.29 -6.44 -3.34
N ALA A 39 -5.49 -6.42 -4.40
CA ALA A 39 -5.85 -5.77 -5.66
C ALA A 39 -7.18 -6.27 -6.24
N LYS A 40 -7.44 -7.58 -6.17
CA LYS A 40 -8.70 -8.19 -6.60
C LYS A 40 -9.90 -7.75 -5.75
N LYS A 41 -9.69 -7.44 -4.48
CA LYS A 41 -10.75 -6.99 -3.57
C LYS A 41 -11.04 -5.49 -3.74
N THR A 42 -10.00 -4.66 -3.82
CA THR A 42 -10.11 -3.20 -3.80
C THR A 42 -10.20 -2.57 -5.20
N ASN A 43 -9.84 -3.32 -6.26
CA ASN A 43 -9.74 -2.88 -7.66
C ASN A 43 -8.79 -1.71 -7.93
N ARG A 44 -8.13 -1.16 -6.90
CA ARG A 44 -7.23 -0.01 -6.99
C ARG A 44 -6.02 -0.22 -6.09
N ILE A 45 -4.84 0.07 -6.61
CA ILE A 45 -3.57 -0.05 -5.87
C ILE A 45 -2.82 1.28 -5.96
N VAL A 46 -2.27 1.71 -4.83
CA VAL A 46 -1.32 2.83 -4.75
C VAL A 46 -0.04 2.30 -4.12
N ILE A 47 1.10 2.54 -4.77
CA ILE A 47 2.42 2.14 -4.26
C ILE A 47 3.11 3.40 -3.74
N VAL A 48 3.57 3.35 -2.49
CA VAL A 48 4.23 4.48 -1.81
C VAL A 48 5.58 3.99 -1.31
N HIS A 49 6.66 4.56 -1.86
CA HIS A 49 8.04 4.26 -1.47
C HIS A 49 8.87 5.54 -1.47
N GLU A 50 9.89 5.59 -0.62
CA GLU A 50 10.72 6.79 -0.41
C GLU A 50 11.87 6.88 -1.42
N ALA A 51 12.16 5.76 -2.08
CA ALA A 51 13.20 5.67 -3.09
C ALA A 51 12.84 6.43 -4.40
N VAL A 52 13.86 6.79 -5.19
CA VAL A 52 13.66 7.51 -6.44
C VAL A 52 12.96 6.66 -7.49
N LYS A 53 12.07 7.28 -8.26
CA LYS A 53 11.14 6.60 -9.19
C LYS A 53 11.78 5.71 -10.27
N MET A 54 13.06 5.92 -10.60
CA MET A 54 13.73 5.25 -11.72
C MET A 54 14.67 4.10 -11.30
N VAL A 55 15.02 3.97 -10.01
CA VAL A 55 15.99 2.94 -9.54
C VAL A 55 15.77 2.52 -8.08
N GLY A 56 14.57 2.76 -7.55
CA GLY A 56 14.20 2.57 -6.16
C GLY A 56 13.41 1.31 -5.88
#